data_AF-A0ABD2M9G8-F1
#
_entry.id   AF-A0ABD2M9G8-F1
#
_cell.length_a   1.000
_cell.length_b   1.000
_cell.length_c   1.000
_cell.angle_alpha   90.00
_cell.angle_beta   90.00
_cell.angle_gamma   90.00
#
_symmetry.space_group_name_H-M   'P 1'
#
loop_
_entity.id
_entity.type
_entity.pdbx_description
1 polymer ?
#
loop_
_entity_poly.entity_id
_entity_poly.type
_entity_poly.pdbx_seq_one_letter_code
_entity_poly.pdbx_strand_id
1 'polypeptide(L)'
;MTQFLPDNLLALFAPRPPIQFKPPPDDLFIHRKHMQMGGMAECVHGFEDPKDTPPKPKIETREEKRARKRKEKEELMAYKIEQGIATWTPADNPKATMDPYKTLFIGRINYETSESKLRREFEKYGKITKIIMVHDKNSKPRGYAFIEYAHKSEMSAAYKKADGTKIDGRRVVVDYERGRTQKKWLPRRLGGGKGDTRRMRESKATMLARELAEEAAMMANGGGGGSRGFSPYRGGSSGGSSTKRRSRSRSRERSSRRSRSRDRRR
;
A
#
# COMPACT_ATOMS: atom_id res chain seq x y z
N MET A 1 -24.14 11.90 40.98
CA MET A 1 -25.49 12.12 40.42
C MET A 1 -26.61 11.92 41.44
N THR A 2 -26.33 11.78 42.75
CA THR A 2 -27.34 11.65 43.82
C THR A 2 -27.49 12.92 44.67
N GLN A 3 -26.72 13.97 44.36
CA GLN A 3 -26.56 15.16 45.21
C GLN A 3 -27.80 16.07 45.28
N PHE A 4 -28.71 16.01 44.31
CA PHE A 4 -29.91 16.85 44.24
C PHE A 4 -31.21 16.02 44.25
N LEU A 5 -31.17 14.84 44.87
CA LEU A 5 -32.38 14.02 45.06
C LEU A 5 -33.18 14.53 46.26
N PRO A 6 -34.52 14.39 46.24
CA PRO A 6 -35.35 14.70 47.40
C PRO A 6 -35.02 13.79 48.57
N ASP A 7 -35.18 14.29 49.80
CA ASP A 7 -34.67 13.69 51.04
C ASP A 7 -35.08 12.22 51.24
N ASN A 8 -36.30 11.86 50.84
CA ASN A 8 -36.80 10.48 50.92
C ASN A 8 -35.95 9.50 50.08
N LEU A 9 -35.44 9.94 48.93
CA LEU A 9 -34.54 9.15 48.09
C LEU A 9 -33.09 9.27 48.53
N LEU A 10 -32.70 10.43 49.08
CA LEU A 10 -31.35 10.65 49.60
C LEU A 10 -31.06 9.77 50.83
N ALA A 11 -32.08 9.50 51.66
CA ALA A 11 -32.01 8.60 52.80
C ALA A 11 -31.65 7.14 52.43
N LEU A 12 -32.00 6.68 51.22
CA LEU A 12 -31.64 5.36 50.73
C LEU A 12 -30.13 5.20 50.49
N PHE A 13 -29.41 6.32 50.30
CA PHE A 13 -27.97 6.35 50.11
C PHE A 13 -27.20 6.64 51.40
N ALA A 14 -27.84 6.47 52.57
CA ALA A 14 -27.16 6.56 53.85
C ALA A 14 -25.96 5.59 53.88
N PRO A 15 -24.74 6.07 54.21
CA PRO A 15 -23.58 5.21 54.26
C PRO A 15 -23.75 4.17 55.37
N ARG A 16 -23.17 2.99 55.16
CA ARG A 16 -23.01 2.01 56.25
C ARG A 16 -22.13 2.60 57.35
N PRO A 17 -22.27 2.12 58.61
CA PRO A 17 -21.34 2.50 59.66
C PRO A 17 -19.90 2.22 59.22
N PRO A 18 -18.92 3.01 59.68
CA PRO A 18 -17.53 2.85 59.31
C PRO A 18 -17.06 1.43 59.64
N ILE A 19 -16.32 0.84 58.72
CA ILE A 19 -15.75 -0.50 58.92
C ILE A 19 -14.82 -0.49 60.13
N GLN A 20 -14.89 -1.52 60.95
CA GLN A 20 -13.94 -1.71 62.05
C GLN A 20 -12.55 -1.96 61.48
N PHE A 21 -11.56 -1.20 61.95
CA PHE A 21 -10.18 -1.41 61.57
C PHE A 21 -9.68 -2.75 62.11
N LYS A 22 -9.11 -3.57 61.21
CA LYS A 22 -8.31 -4.75 61.57
C LYS A 22 -6.95 -4.60 60.90
N PRO A 23 -5.85 -4.96 61.58
CA PRO A 23 -4.53 -4.93 60.96
C PRO A 23 -4.52 -5.87 59.74
N PRO A 24 -3.77 -5.52 58.67
CA PRO A 24 -3.63 -6.40 57.51
C PRO A 24 -2.98 -7.73 57.93
N PRO A 25 -3.41 -8.87 57.34
CA PRO A 25 -2.87 -10.19 57.69
C PRO A 25 -1.44 -10.40 57.18
N ASP A 26 -1.06 -9.71 56.10
CA ASP A 26 0.26 -9.78 55.50
C ASP A 26 1.09 -8.55 55.85
N ASP A 27 2.41 -8.77 55.91
CA ASP A 27 3.38 -7.69 55.91
C ASP A 27 3.22 -6.80 54.66
N LEU A 28 3.46 -5.50 54.87
CA LEU A 28 3.56 -4.52 53.79
C LEU A 28 4.58 -5.01 52.75
N PHE A 29 4.36 -4.69 51.48
CA PHE A 29 5.23 -5.10 50.37
C PHE A 29 6.72 -4.77 50.59
N ILE A 30 7.03 -3.76 51.41
CA ILE A 30 8.38 -3.33 51.76
C ILE A 30 9.07 -4.29 52.75
N HIS A 31 8.28 -4.96 53.59
CA HIS A 31 8.75 -5.90 54.62
C HIS A 31 8.70 -7.36 54.15
N ARG A 32 8.07 -7.63 53.00
CA ARG A 32 8.09 -8.95 52.39
C ARG A 32 9.52 -9.29 51.96
N LYS A 33 10.14 -10.26 52.66
CA LYS A 33 11.44 -10.80 52.26
C LYS A 33 11.30 -11.48 50.90
N HIS A 34 11.90 -10.91 49.86
CA HIS A 34 12.04 -11.61 48.58
C HIS A 34 13.11 -12.69 48.72
N MET A 35 12.92 -13.83 48.04
CA MET A 35 13.97 -14.86 47.96
C MET A 35 15.24 -14.23 47.39
N GLN A 36 16.37 -14.47 48.05
CA GLN A 36 17.66 -14.04 47.53
C GLN A 36 17.94 -14.87 46.27
N MET A 37 18.19 -14.20 45.15
CA MET A 37 18.57 -14.88 43.91
C MET A 37 19.96 -15.49 44.11
N GLY A 38 20.09 -16.80 43.91
CA GLY A 38 21.38 -17.49 43.93
C GLY A 38 22.29 -17.05 42.79
N GLY A 39 23.59 -17.28 42.94
CA GLY A 39 24.57 -16.99 41.89
C GLY A 39 24.48 -18.00 40.74
N MET A 40 24.62 -17.53 39.50
CA MET A 40 24.60 -18.41 38.31
C MET A 40 25.84 -19.32 38.22
N ALA A 41 26.87 -19.09 39.05
CA ALA A 41 28.10 -19.87 39.07
C ALA A 41 27.87 -21.34 39.47
N GLU A 42 26.88 -21.59 40.33
CA GLU A 42 26.51 -22.95 40.73
C GLU A 42 25.96 -23.76 39.56
N CYS A 43 25.42 -23.11 38.52
CA CYS A 43 24.81 -23.79 37.36
C CYS A 43 25.79 -24.08 36.21
N VAL A 44 27.09 -23.77 36.36
CA VAL A 44 28.08 -23.93 35.28
C VAL A 44 28.26 -25.40 34.87
N HIS A 45 28.08 -26.33 35.81
CA HIS A 45 28.17 -27.78 35.55
C HIS A 45 27.05 -28.32 34.66
N GLY A 46 25.98 -27.55 34.41
CA GLY A 46 24.86 -27.96 33.57
C GLY A 46 24.97 -27.53 32.10
N PHE A 47 26.05 -26.84 31.71
CA PHE A 47 26.28 -26.46 30.32
C PHE A 47 27.02 -27.57 29.57
N GLU A 48 26.51 -27.96 28.41
CA GLU A 48 27.18 -28.89 27.51
C GLU A 48 28.45 -28.27 26.91
N ASP A 49 29.44 -29.12 26.61
CA ASP A 49 30.65 -28.69 25.93
C ASP A 49 30.32 -28.22 24.49
N PRO A 50 30.95 -27.13 24.00
CA PRO A 50 30.69 -26.59 22.66
C PRO A 50 30.95 -27.55 21.50
N LYS A 51 31.70 -28.64 21.75
CA LYS A 51 32.00 -29.70 20.79
C LYS A 51 30.86 -30.71 20.64
N ASP A 52 30.15 -30.97 21.73
CA ASP A 52 29.03 -31.93 21.79
C ASP A 52 27.69 -31.25 21.47
N THR A 53 27.66 -29.92 21.47
CA THR A 53 26.47 -29.15 21.12
C THR A 53 26.17 -29.27 19.60
N PRO A 54 24.97 -29.73 19.20
CA PRO A 54 24.61 -29.77 17.79
C PRO A 54 24.59 -28.35 17.19
N PRO A 55 24.93 -28.20 15.89
CA PRO A 55 24.88 -26.89 15.25
C PRO A 55 23.46 -26.33 15.35
N LYS A 56 23.37 -25.05 15.72
CA LYS A 56 22.07 -24.37 15.86
C LYS A 56 21.27 -24.51 14.56
N PRO A 57 20.00 -24.95 14.62
CA PRO A 57 19.18 -25.03 13.42
C PRO A 57 19.05 -23.64 12.80
N LYS A 58 19.30 -23.54 11.50
CA LYS A 58 19.09 -22.30 10.75
C LYS A 58 17.58 -22.07 10.61
N ILE A 59 17.03 -21.29 11.54
CA ILE A 59 15.64 -20.85 11.47
C ILE A 59 15.55 -19.69 10.49
N GLU A 60 14.59 -19.75 9.57
CA GLU A 60 14.34 -18.65 8.64
C GLU A 60 14.14 -17.34 9.41
N THR A 61 14.92 -16.33 9.03
CA THR A 61 14.70 -14.97 9.50
C THR A 61 13.36 -14.46 8.97
N ARG A 62 12.80 -13.44 9.63
CA ARG A 62 11.56 -12.78 9.18
C ARG A 62 11.68 -12.23 7.75
N GLU A 63 12.89 -11.83 7.34
CA GLU A 63 13.16 -11.27 6.02
C GLU A 63 13.14 -12.35 4.94
N GLU A 64 13.79 -13.49 5.17
CA GLU A 64 13.76 -14.65 4.28
C GLU A 64 12.34 -15.19 4.10
N LYS A 65 11.57 -15.31 5.19
CA LYS A 65 10.17 -15.74 5.13
C LYS A 65 9.30 -14.76 4.32
N ARG A 66 9.57 -13.45 4.41
CA ARG A 66 8.87 -12.44 3.60
C ARG A 66 9.27 -12.52 2.13
N ALA A 67 10.55 -12.73 1.84
CA ALA A 67 11.05 -12.89 0.47
C ALA A 67 10.45 -14.13 -0.20
N ARG A 68 10.41 -15.27 0.51
CA ARG A 68 9.78 -16.51 0.03
C ARG A 68 8.31 -16.30 -0.32
N LYS A 69 7.51 -15.78 0.62
CA LYS A 69 6.08 -15.48 0.38
C LYS A 69 5.86 -14.49 -0.76
N ARG A 70 6.77 -13.53 -0.95
CA ARG A 70 6.71 -12.57 -2.05
C ARG A 70 6.95 -13.28 -3.39
N LYS A 71 8.00 -14.10 -3.48
CA LYS A 71 8.34 -14.89 -4.67
C LYS A 71 7.22 -15.85 -5.06
N GLU A 72 6.72 -16.64 -4.10
CA GLU A 72 5.55 -17.54 -4.30
C GLU A 72 4.33 -16.77 -4.86
N LYS A 73 4.07 -15.57 -4.33
CA LYS A 73 2.94 -14.73 -4.78
C LYS A 73 3.18 -14.13 -6.18
N GLU A 74 4.41 -13.76 -6.50
CA GLU A 74 4.80 -13.26 -7.82
C GLU A 74 4.70 -14.36 -8.87
N GLU A 75 5.19 -15.57 -8.58
CA GLU A 75 5.06 -16.76 -9.42
C GLU A 75 3.58 -17.13 -9.64
N LEU A 76 2.77 -17.15 -8.58
CA LEU A 76 1.34 -17.40 -8.70
C LEU A 76 0.62 -16.34 -9.55
N MET A 77 1.03 -15.07 -9.44
CA MET A 77 0.49 -14.01 -10.29
C MET A 77 0.94 -14.15 -11.74
N ALA A 78 2.20 -14.53 -11.99
CA ALA A 78 2.73 -14.79 -13.32
C ALA A 78 1.97 -15.94 -13.99
N TYR A 79 1.81 -17.07 -13.28
CA TYR A 79 1.03 -18.21 -13.74
C TYR A 79 -0.41 -17.83 -14.09
N LYS A 80 -1.09 -17.03 -13.25
CA LYS A 80 -2.45 -16.52 -13.54
C LYS A 80 -2.49 -15.62 -14.77
N ILE A 81 -1.45 -14.81 -15.00
CA ILE A 81 -1.33 -13.98 -16.20
C ILE A 81 -1.14 -14.87 -17.43
N GLU A 82 -0.27 -15.88 -17.37
CA GLU A 82 -0.04 -16.83 -18.47
C GLU A 82 -1.31 -17.59 -18.84
N GLN A 83 -2.01 -18.18 -17.86
CA GLN A 83 -3.32 -18.81 -18.07
C GLN A 83 -4.32 -17.81 -18.66
N GLY A 84 -4.31 -16.57 -18.17
CA GLY A 84 -5.18 -15.51 -18.65
C GLY A 84 -4.87 -15.08 -20.08
N ILE A 85 -3.62 -15.16 -20.53
CA ILE A 85 -3.19 -14.90 -21.91
C ILE A 85 -3.61 -16.06 -22.81
N ALA A 86 -3.37 -17.30 -22.38
CA ALA A 86 -3.77 -18.50 -23.14
C ALA A 86 -5.27 -18.56 -23.41
N THR A 87 -6.09 -18.11 -22.44
CA THR A 87 -7.56 -18.06 -22.56
C THR A 87 -8.10 -16.77 -23.19
N TRP A 88 -7.23 -15.82 -23.57
CA TRP A 88 -7.68 -14.52 -24.06
C TRP A 88 -7.92 -14.51 -25.56
N THR A 89 -9.18 -14.70 -25.94
CA THR A 89 -9.65 -14.47 -27.31
C THR A 89 -10.63 -13.28 -27.32
N PRO A 90 -10.22 -12.11 -27.84
CA PRO A 90 -11.08 -10.91 -27.84
C PRO A 90 -12.21 -10.96 -28.88
N ALA A 91 -12.12 -11.83 -29.88
CA ALA A 91 -13.13 -11.97 -30.95
C ALA A 91 -14.40 -12.70 -30.48
N ASP A 92 -14.27 -13.67 -29.57
CA ASP A 92 -15.37 -14.54 -29.13
C ASP A 92 -16.30 -13.90 -28.09
N ASN A 93 -16.10 -12.62 -27.76
CA ASN A 93 -16.89 -11.94 -26.74
C ASN A 93 -18.28 -11.55 -27.29
N PRO A 94 -19.39 -12.10 -26.76
CA PRO A 94 -20.74 -11.79 -27.26
C PRO A 94 -21.17 -10.35 -27.02
N LYS A 95 -20.53 -9.65 -26.06
CA LYS A 95 -20.78 -8.23 -25.77
C LYS A 95 -19.88 -7.31 -26.59
N ALA A 96 -19.13 -7.83 -27.55
CA ALA A 96 -18.35 -7.00 -28.46
C ALA A 96 -19.24 -6.34 -29.53
N THR A 97 -18.66 -5.37 -30.20
CA THR A 97 -19.31 -4.63 -31.28
C THR A 97 -19.08 -5.30 -32.64
N MET A 98 -19.77 -4.92 -33.73
CA MET A 98 -19.62 -5.63 -35.01
C MET A 98 -18.24 -5.39 -35.64
N ASP A 99 -17.88 -4.13 -35.94
CA ASP A 99 -16.62 -3.80 -36.61
C ASP A 99 -15.60 -3.12 -35.67
N PRO A 100 -14.43 -3.75 -35.41
CA PRO A 100 -13.36 -3.15 -34.61
C PRO A 100 -12.84 -1.82 -35.17
N TYR A 101 -12.80 -1.67 -36.51
CA TYR A 101 -12.25 -0.48 -37.17
C TYR A 101 -13.18 0.71 -37.16
N LYS A 102 -14.45 0.50 -36.77
CA LYS A 102 -15.44 1.56 -36.55
C LYS A 102 -15.72 1.78 -35.06
N THR A 103 -15.03 1.05 -34.19
CA THR A 103 -15.23 1.09 -32.74
C THR A 103 -14.20 1.98 -32.06
N LEU A 104 -14.71 2.94 -31.29
CA LEU A 104 -13.96 3.87 -30.45
C LEU A 104 -13.99 3.38 -29.01
N PHE A 105 -12.83 3.34 -28.36
CA PHE A 105 -12.69 3.11 -26.92
C PHE A 105 -12.69 4.43 -26.17
N ILE A 106 -13.49 4.52 -25.11
CA ILE A 106 -13.50 5.68 -24.21
C ILE A 106 -13.24 5.18 -22.79
N GLY A 107 -12.21 5.72 -22.14
CA GLY A 107 -11.86 5.43 -20.75
C GLY A 107 -11.94 6.65 -19.86
N ARG A 108 -11.85 6.42 -18.54
CA ARG A 108 -11.94 7.45 -17.48
C ARG A 108 -13.27 8.21 -17.45
N ILE A 109 -14.35 7.55 -17.87
CA ILE A 109 -15.70 8.10 -17.79
C ILE A 109 -16.09 8.23 -16.31
N ASN A 110 -16.94 9.20 -15.97
CA ASN A 110 -17.53 9.24 -14.63
C ASN A 110 -18.47 8.05 -14.42
N TYR A 111 -18.53 7.54 -13.20
CA TYR A 111 -19.36 6.37 -12.87
C TYR A 111 -20.85 6.68 -12.90
N GLU A 112 -21.21 7.96 -12.76
CA GLU A 112 -22.59 8.45 -12.79
C GLU A 112 -23.04 8.85 -14.20
N THR A 113 -22.14 8.89 -15.19
CA THR A 113 -22.49 9.26 -16.56
C THR A 113 -23.40 8.19 -17.17
N SER A 114 -24.58 8.58 -17.64
CA SER A 114 -25.49 7.68 -18.34
C SER A 114 -25.12 7.48 -19.82
N GLU A 115 -25.59 6.38 -20.40
CA GLU A 115 -25.39 6.09 -21.82
C GLU A 115 -25.95 7.19 -22.72
N SER A 116 -27.13 7.73 -22.42
CA SER A 116 -27.75 8.82 -23.18
C SER A 116 -26.89 10.08 -23.21
N LYS A 117 -26.20 10.39 -22.10
CA LYS A 117 -25.30 11.55 -22.03
C LYS A 117 -24.05 11.32 -22.87
N LEU A 118 -23.50 10.11 -22.81
CA LEU A 118 -22.37 9.71 -23.62
C LEU A 118 -22.72 9.72 -25.12
N ARG A 119 -23.92 9.26 -25.49
CA ARG A 119 -24.45 9.37 -26.86
C ARG A 119 -24.47 10.82 -27.31
N ARG A 120 -25.12 11.71 -26.55
CA ARG A 120 -25.23 13.14 -26.88
C ARG A 120 -23.87 13.82 -27.08
N GLU A 121 -22.88 13.49 -26.26
CA GLU A 121 -21.55 14.06 -26.37
C GLU A 121 -20.75 13.57 -27.58
N PHE A 122 -20.97 12.33 -28.02
CA PHE A 122 -20.20 11.72 -29.10
C PHE A 122 -20.91 11.75 -30.47
N GLU A 123 -22.22 11.97 -30.48
CA GLU A 123 -23.03 12.08 -31.71
C GLU A 123 -22.67 13.31 -32.55
N LYS A 124 -22.07 14.35 -31.92
CA LYS A 124 -21.55 15.53 -32.63
C LYS A 124 -20.41 15.24 -33.60
N TYR A 125 -19.78 14.07 -33.53
CA TYR A 125 -18.69 13.66 -34.42
C TYR A 125 -19.15 12.75 -35.56
N GLY A 126 -20.37 12.19 -35.47
CA GLY A 126 -20.94 11.33 -36.50
C GLY A 126 -22.03 10.40 -35.95
N LYS A 127 -22.64 9.63 -36.85
CA LYS A 127 -23.77 8.76 -36.53
C LYS A 127 -23.32 7.53 -35.74
N ILE A 128 -23.87 7.37 -34.53
CA ILE A 128 -23.59 6.24 -33.65
C ILE A 128 -24.54 5.07 -33.93
N THR A 129 -23.97 3.90 -34.21
CA THR A 129 -24.69 2.63 -34.40
C THR A 129 -25.00 1.96 -33.06
N LYS A 130 -23.99 1.79 -32.21
CA LYS A 130 -24.11 1.04 -30.95
C LYS A 130 -23.19 1.61 -29.88
N ILE A 131 -23.66 1.65 -28.63
CA ILE A 131 -22.86 1.99 -27.46
C ILE A 131 -22.89 0.80 -26.50
N ILE A 132 -21.72 0.44 -25.99
CA ILE A 132 -21.55 -0.65 -25.03
C ILE A 132 -20.78 -0.13 -23.82
N MET A 133 -21.51 0.16 -22.75
CA MET A 133 -20.90 0.51 -21.46
C MET A 133 -20.53 -0.75 -20.68
N VAL A 134 -19.27 -0.85 -20.27
CA VAL A 134 -18.81 -2.06 -19.57
C VAL A 134 -19.04 -1.94 -18.07
N HIS A 135 -19.79 -2.91 -17.56
CA HIS A 135 -20.09 -3.06 -16.15
C HIS A 135 -19.33 -4.27 -15.57
N ASP A 136 -19.11 -4.24 -14.26
CA ASP A 136 -18.60 -5.38 -13.51
C ASP A 136 -19.72 -6.42 -13.29
N LYS A 137 -19.37 -7.58 -12.73
CA LYS A 137 -20.34 -8.64 -12.37
C LYS A 137 -21.42 -8.14 -11.40
N ASN A 138 -21.10 -7.14 -10.58
CA ASN A 138 -22.01 -6.53 -9.60
C ASN A 138 -22.77 -5.32 -10.18
N SER A 139 -22.91 -5.22 -11.51
CA SER A 139 -23.55 -4.11 -12.23
C SER A 139 -22.94 -2.72 -12.00
N LYS A 140 -21.77 -2.63 -11.36
CA LYS A 140 -21.05 -1.37 -11.17
C LYS A 140 -20.34 -0.96 -12.47
N PRO A 141 -20.47 0.29 -12.95
CA PRO A 141 -19.81 0.73 -14.17
C PRO A 141 -18.28 0.72 -13.98
N ARG A 142 -17.54 0.17 -14.94
CA ARG A 142 -16.07 0.12 -14.90
C ARG A 142 -15.42 1.45 -15.33
N GLY A 143 -16.21 2.40 -15.84
CA GLY A 143 -15.74 3.73 -16.26
C GLY A 143 -15.08 3.72 -17.65
N TYR A 144 -15.46 2.78 -18.51
CA TYR A 144 -15.09 2.77 -19.92
C TYR A 144 -16.22 2.19 -20.79
N ALA A 145 -16.25 2.60 -22.05
CA ALA A 145 -17.27 2.21 -23.02
C ALA A 145 -16.66 2.03 -24.41
N PHE A 146 -17.39 1.30 -25.26
CA PHE A 146 -17.12 1.17 -26.68
C PHE A 146 -18.24 1.81 -27.48
N ILE A 147 -17.92 2.65 -28.46
CA ILE A 147 -18.88 3.28 -29.37
C ILE A 147 -18.57 2.84 -30.78
N GLU A 148 -19.53 2.25 -31.48
CA GLU A 148 -19.43 2.01 -32.92
C GLU A 148 -20.16 3.06 -33.71
N TYR A 149 -19.45 3.61 -34.69
CA TYR A 149 -19.98 4.55 -35.66
C TYR A 149 -20.43 3.85 -36.93
N ALA A 150 -21.26 4.53 -37.73
CA ALA A 150 -21.65 4.04 -39.05
C ALA A 150 -20.43 3.98 -39.99
N HIS A 151 -19.56 5.00 -39.93
CA HIS A 151 -18.39 5.12 -40.79
C HIS A 151 -17.08 5.28 -40.01
N LYS A 152 -15.99 4.77 -40.60
CA LYS A 152 -14.62 4.89 -40.04
C LYS A 152 -14.13 6.33 -39.99
N SER A 153 -14.56 7.18 -40.93
CA SER A 153 -14.21 8.61 -40.98
C SER A 153 -14.72 9.35 -39.75
N GLU A 154 -15.96 9.09 -39.33
CA GLU A 154 -16.59 9.65 -38.14
C GLU A 154 -15.84 9.24 -36.87
N MET A 155 -15.52 7.95 -36.74
CA MET A 155 -14.73 7.44 -35.62
C MET A 155 -13.34 8.10 -35.55
N SER A 156 -12.67 8.28 -36.69
CA SER A 156 -11.37 8.96 -36.77
C SER A 156 -11.47 10.45 -36.39
N ALA A 157 -12.55 11.12 -36.78
CA ALA A 157 -12.83 12.50 -36.37
C ALA A 157 -13.04 12.60 -34.85
N ALA A 158 -13.80 11.67 -34.26
CA ALA A 158 -13.99 11.57 -32.83
C ALA A 158 -12.67 11.30 -32.09
N TYR A 159 -11.84 10.37 -32.57
CA TYR A 159 -10.52 10.10 -31.97
C TYR A 159 -9.64 11.35 -31.89
N LYS A 160 -9.61 12.17 -32.95
CA LYS A 160 -8.79 13.39 -33.00
C LYS A 160 -9.31 14.52 -32.11
N LYS A 161 -10.63 14.67 -32.00
CA LYS A 161 -11.28 15.84 -31.37
C LYS A 161 -11.83 15.59 -29.96
N ALA A 162 -12.13 14.33 -29.62
CA ALA A 162 -12.80 13.99 -28.36
C ALA A 162 -11.85 13.64 -27.22
N ASP A 163 -10.56 13.38 -27.50
CA ASP A 163 -9.60 13.05 -26.46
C ASP A 163 -9.39 14.23 -25.49
N GLY A 164 -9.45 13.95 -24.19
CA GLY A 164 -9.31 14.96 -23.14
C GLY A 164 -10.56 15.85 -22.91
N THR A 165 -11.67 15.59 -23.60
CA THR A 165 -12.94 16.29 -23.34
C THR A 165 -13.42 16.04 -21.91
N LYS A 166 -14.07 17.05 -21.31
CA LYS A 166 -14.53 16.99 -19.92
C LYS A 166 -16.01 16.61 -19.88
N ILE A 167 -16.31 15.43 -19.38
CA ILE A 167 -17.67 14.92 -19.17
C ILE A 167 -17.86 14.72 -17.67
N ASP A 168 -18.88 15.34 -17.09
CA ASP A 168 -19.21 15.23 -15.65
C ASP A 168 -18.01 15.47 -14.73
N GLY A 169 -17.25 16.53 -15.01
CA GLY A 169 -16.09 16.88 -14.20
C GLY A 169 -14.82 16.10 -14.51
N ARG A 170 -14.87 15.03 -15.31
CA ARG A 170 -13.72 14.17 -15.62
C ARG A 170 -13.26 14.29 -17.07
N ARG A 171 -11.95 14.33 -17.27
CA ARG A 171 -11.34 14.26 -18.60
C ARG A 171 -11.32 12.82 -19.09
N VAL A 172 -12.05 12.53 -20.15
CA VAL A 172 -12.08 11.21 -20.76
C VAL A 172 -10.83 10.98 -21.62
N VAL A 173 -10.44 9.72 -21.75
CA VAL A 173 -9.36 9.30 -22.66
C VAL A 173 -10.01 8.55 -23.80
N VAL A 174 -9.69 8.93 -25.03
CA VAL A 174 -10.24 8.31 -26.23
C VAL A 174 -9.14 7.55 -26.97
N ASP A 175 -9.42 6.33 -27.40
CA ASP A 175 -8.50 5.52 -28.21
C ASP A 175 -9.25 4.66 -29.22
N TYR A 176 -8.53 4.06 -30.16
CA TYR A 176 -9.08 3.02 -31.02
C TYR A 176 -9.33 1.72 -30.23
N GLU A 177 -10.21 0.85 -30.72
CA GLU A 177 -10.38 -0.47 -30.15
C GLU A 177 -9.16 -1.38 -30.43
N ARG A 178 -8.18 -1.37 -29.52
CA ARG A 178 -6.95 -2.17 -29.69
C ARG A 178 -7.15 -3.67 -29.49
N GLY A 179 -8.23 -4.07 -28.80
CA GLY A 179 -8.54 -5.45 -28.44
C GLY A 179 -8.54 -6.42 -29.62
N ARG A 180 -9.24 -6.04 -30.69
CA ARG A 180 -9.38 -6.84 -31.90
C ARG A 180 -8.54 -6.34 -33.08
N THR A 181 -8.07 -5.09 -33.04
CA THR A 181 -7.27 -4.49 -34.12
C THR A 181 -5.76 -4.76 -33.99
N GLN A 182 -5.21 -4.89 -32.78
CA GLN A 182 -3.77 -5.02 -32.58
C GLN A 182 -3.39 -6.43 -32.09
N LYS A 183 -2.63 -7.19 -32.90
CA LYS A 183 -2.24 -8.59 -32.60
C LYS A 183 -1.47 -8.75 -31.28
N LYS A 184 -0.59 -7.81 -30.93
CA LYS A 184 0.22 -7.85 -29.70
C LYS A 184 -0.45 -7.16 -28.50
N TRP A 185 -1.71 -6.76 -28.62
CA TRP A 185 -2.38 -6.02 -27.55
C TRP A 185 -2.86 -6.94 -26.44
N LEU A 186 -2.39 -6.65 -25.23
CA LEU A 186 -2.87 -7.30 -24.01
C LEU A 186 -3.58 -6.26 -23.13
N PRO A 187 -4.73 -6.61 -22.51
CA PRO A 187 -5.38 -5.75 -21.53
C PRO A 187 -4.56 -5.66 -20.23
N ARG A 188 -4.82 -4.62 -19.43
CA ARG A 188 -4.10 -4.36 -18.16
C ARG A 188 -4.12 -5.52 -17.15
N ARG A 189 -5.17 -6.34 -17.16
CA ARG A 189 -5.28 -7.51 -16.27
C ARG A 189 -4.27 -8.62 -16.59
N LEU A 190 -3.70 -8.60 -17.79
CA LEU A 190 -2.72 -9.56 -18.32
C LEU A 190 -1.33 -8.94 -18.46
N GLY A 191 -1.03 -7.88 -17.69
CA GLY A 191 0.29 -7.23 -17.71
C GLY A 191 0.53 -6.23 -18.85
N GLY A 192 -0.41 -6.07 -19.78
CA GLY A 192 -0.31 -5.08 -20.86
C GLY A 192 -1.02 -3.76 -20.56
N GLY A 193 -1.65 -3.21 -21.60
CA GLY A 193 -2.46 -2.00 -21.56
C GLY A 193 -1.63 -0.71 -21.70
N LYS A 194 -2.30 0.32 -22.23
CA LYS A 194 -1.70 1.64 -22.48
C LYS A 194 -1.90 2.56 -21.29
N GLY A 195 -0.89 3.42 -21.04
CA GLY A 195 -0.92 4.45 -20.02
C GLY A 195 -0.47 3.97 -18.64
N ASP A 196 0.16 4.88 -17.90
CA ASP A 196 0.78 4.59 -16.62
C ASP A 196 -0.29 4.21 -15.58
N THR A 197 -0.18 3.02 -14.99
CA THR A 197 -1.13 2.58 -13.97
C THR A 197 -0.63 3.03 -12.59
N ARG A 198 -1.55 3.36 -11.68
CA ARG A 198 -1.18 3.69 -10.29
C ARG A 198 -0.34 2.57 -9.63
N ARG A 199 -0.66 1.31 -9.96
CA ARG A 199 0.09 0.12 -9.53
C ARG A 199 1.50 0.07 -10.12
N MET A 200 1.68 0.37 -11.40
CA MET A 200 3.01 0.45 -12.04
C MET A 200 3.84 1.61 -11.48
N ARG A 201 3.23 2.76 -11.17
CA ARG A 201 3.91 3.90 -10.53
C ARG A 201 4.37 3.57 -9.11
N GLU A 202 3.53 2.88 -8.32
CA GLU A 202 3.89 2.39 -6.98
C GLU A 202 4.95 1.28 -7.03
N SER A 203 4.84 0.33 -7.96
CA SER A 203 5.82 -0.74 -8.18
C SER A 203 7.16 -0.21 -8.70
N LYS A 204 7.16 0.74 -9.64
CA LYS A 204 8.38 1.38 -10.16
C LYS A 204 9.07 2.20 -9.07
N ALA A 205 8.32 2.94 -8.25
CA ALA A 205 8.89 3.68 -7.14
C ALA A 205 9.49 2.76 -6.05
N THR A 206 8.85 1.61 -5.76
CA THR A 206 9.37 0.63 -4.81
C THR A 206 10.55 -0.16 -5.35
N MET A 207 10.57 -0.48 -6.65
CA MET A 207 11.73 -1.10 -7.31
C MET A 207 12.93 -0.14 -7.32
N LEU A 208 12.72 1.12 -7.70
CA LEU A 208 13.77 2.15 -7.71
C LEU A 208 14.29 2.45 -6.30
N ALA A 209 13.40 2.50 -5.29
CA ALA A 209 13.81 2.63 -3.89
C ALA A 209 14.59 1.42 -3.37
N ARG A 210 14.29 0.21 -3.86
CA ARG A 210 15.05 -1.00 -3.54
C ARG A 210 16.41 -1.01 -4.23
N GLU A 211 16.47 -0.62 -5.49
CA GLU A 211 17.70 -0.52 -6.29
C GLU A 211 18.67 0.50 -5.67
N LEU A 212 18.16 1.68 -5.27
CA LEU A 212 18.93 2.67 -4.49
C LEU A 212 19.40 2.15 -3.13
N ALA A 213 18.59 1.32 -2.46
CA ALA A 213 18.97 0.74 -1.17
C ALA A 213 20.03 -0.36 -1.32
N GLU A 214 19.94 -1.18 -2.37
CA GLU A 214 20.93 -2.20 -2.71
C GLU A 214 22.25 -1.55 -3.17
N GLU A 215 22.20 -0.49 -3.98
CA GLU A 215 23.36 0.31 -4.39
C GLU A 215 24.04 0.98 -3.19
N ALA A 216 23.26 1.57 -2.26
CA ALA A 216 23.78 2.14 -1.03
C ALA A 216 24.42 1.10 -0.10
N ALA A 217 23.88 -0.13 -0.06
CA ALA A 217 24.46 -1.22 0.71
C ALA A 217 25.76 -1.77 0.08
N MET A 218 25.85 -1.81 -1.24
CA MET A 218 27.07 -2.17 -1.96
C MET A 218 28.19 -1.13 -1.76
N MET A 219 27.84 0.16 -1.76
CA MET A 219 28.77 1.25 -1.46
C MET A 219 29.27 1.23 0.00
N ALA A 220 28.46 0.72 0.94
CA ALA A 220 28.85 0.61 2.35
C ALA A 220 29.80 -0.56 2.64
N ASN A 221 29.80 -1.62 1.81
CA ASN A 221 30.66 -2.80 1.96
C ASN A 221 31.93 -2.78 1.08
N GLY A 222 32.07 -1.79 0.18
CA GLY A 222 33.19 -1.65 -0.76
C GLY A 222 34.34 -0.76 -0.28
N GLY A 223 34.73 -0.82 0.99
CA GLY A 223 35.74 0.09 1.55
C GLY A 223 36.54 -0.49 2.72
N GLY A 224 37.18 -1.64 2.51
CA GLY A 224 38.09 -2.25 3.49
C GLY A 224 39.53 -2.24 2.98
N GLY A 225 40.35 -1.28 3.42
CA GLY A 225 41.79 -1.31 3.22
C GLY A 225 42.52 -0.10 3.82
N GLY A 226 43.21 -0.30 4.95
CA GLY A 226 44.36 0.51 5.36
C GLY A 226 44.26 1.21 6.72
N SER A 227 44.81 0.56 7.75
CA SER A 227 45.18 1.17 9.04
C SER A 227 46.08 2.40 8.89
N ARG A 228 45.87 3.42 9.74
CA ARG A 228 46.83 3.94 10.73
C ARG A 228 46.22 5.11 11.49
N GLY A 229 46.39 5.10 12.82
CA GLY A 229 45.82 6.09 13.72
C GLY A 229 46.48 7.46 13.61
N PHE A 230 45.72 8.49 13.97
CA PHE A 230 46.26 9.75 14.47
C PHE A 230 45.17 10.50 15.25
N SER A 231 45.49 10.83 16.50
CA SER A 231 44.67 11.58 17.46
C SER A 231 44.63 13.08 17.10
N PRO A 232 43.64 13.87 17.56
CA PRO A 232 43.31 15.17 17.00
C PRO A 232 44.18 16.28 17.59
N TYR A 233 44.59 17.26 16.76
CA TYR A 233 44.67 18.70 17.05
C TYR A 233 45.32 19.42 15.85
N ARG A 234 44.92 20.68 15.65
CA ARG A 234 45.61 21.77 14.91
C ARG A 234 45.08 22.12 13.49
N GLY A 235 44.11 23.04 13.52
CA GLY A 235 43.92 24.27 12.71
C GLY A 235 44.54 24.44 11.32
N GLY A 236 43.77 25.07 10.42
CA GLY A 236 44.33 25.85 9.30
C GLY A 236 43.52 25.88 8.01
N SER A 237 42.64 26.88 7.91
CA SER A 237 42.24 27.68 6.73
C SER A 237 42.61 27.27 5.28
N SER A 238 41.58 27.37 4.41
CA SER A 238 41.54 27.59 2.94
C SER A 238 40.65 26.52 2.27
N GLY A 239 39.71 26.78 1.37
CA GLY A 239 39.23 27.95 0.64
C GLY A 239 38.59 27.41 -0.65
N GLY A 240 37.31 27.74 -0.94
CA GLY A 240 36.76 27.65 -2.31
C GLY A 240 35.62 26.67 -2.60
N SER A 241 34.41 27.24 -2.72
CA SER A 241 33.40 27.00 -3.77
C SER A 241 32.79 25.59 -4.01
N SER A 242 31.51 25.42 -3.69
CA SER A 242 30.45 25.35 -4.73
C SER A 242 29.03 25.05 -4.19
N THR A 243 28.08 25.84 -4.67
CA THR A 243 26.66 25.53 -4.88
C THR A 243 25.75 25.14 -3.70
N LYS A 244 25.04 26.17 -3.21
CA LYS A 244 23.74 26.15 -2.51
C LYS A 244 22.80 25.02 -2.96
N ARG A 245 22.52 24.04 -2.09
CA ARG A 245 21.25 23.31 -2.06
C ARG A 245 20.56 23.53 -0.71
N ARG A 246 19.38 24.15 -0.82
CA ARG A 246 18.52 24.65 0.25
C ARG A 246 17.74 23.46 0.85
N SER A 247 18.19 22.90 1.97
CA SER A 247 17.44 21.89 2.73
C SER A 247 16.47 22.58 3.71
N ARG A 248 15.18 22.41 3.46
CA ARG A 248 14.11 22.73 4.44
C ARG A 248 14.18 21.69 5.57
N SER A 249 14.72 22.08 6.71
CA SER A 249 14.61 21.33 7.96
C SER A 249 13.17 21.37 8.48
N ARG A 250 12.47 20.23 8.42
CA ARG A 250 11.31 19.98 9.28
C ARG A 250 11.82 19.33 10.56
N SER A 251 11.99 20.12 11.60
CA SER A 251 12.17 19.66 12.98
C SER A 251 10.94 18.86 13.38
N ARG A 252 11.10 17.54 13.52
CA ARG A 252 10.19 16.72 14.34
C ARG A 252 10.81 16.65 15.72
N GLU A 253 10.48 17.64 16.55
CA GLU A 253 10.63 17.50 17.99
C GLU A 253 9.84 16.28 18.44
N ARG A 254 10.58 15.31 18.96
CA ARG A 254 10.05 14.08 19.56
C ARG A 254 9.71 14.43 21.00
N SER A 255 8.58 15.10 21.22
CA SER A 255 8.09 15.32 22.58
C SER A 255 7.60 14.00 23.17
N SER A 256 8.33 13.58 24.21
CA SER A 256 7.91 12.54 25.13
C SER A 256 6.63 12.96 25.86
N ARG A 257 5.82 11.95 26.22
CA ARG A 257 4.81 11.86 27.29
C ARG A 257 3.53 11.22 26.78
N ARG A 258 3.52 9.88 26.74
CA ARG A 258 2.29 9.08 26.70
C ARG A 258 2.14 8.42 28.07
N SER A 259 1.57 9.14 29.02
CA SER A 259 1.09 8.59 30.28
C SER A 259 0.02 7.55 29.99
N ARG A 260 0.31 6.29 30.27
CA ARG A 260 -0.68 5.20 30.29
C ARG A 260 -1.33 5.18 31.67
N SER A 261 -2.42 5.92 31.85
CA SER A 261 -3.37 5.62 32.92
C SER A 261 -4.21 4.42 32.49
N ARG A 262 -3.96 3.27 33.12
CA ARG A 262 -4.87 2.12 33.10
C ARG A 262 -5.81 2.27 34.29
N ASP A 263 -6.92 2.98 34.10
CA ASP A 263 -8.07 2.80 34.97
C ASP A 263 -8.82 1.55 34.54
N ARG A 264 -8.59 0.46 35.29
CA ARG A 264 -9.48 -0.69 35.33
C ARG A 264 -10.66 -0.31 36.23
N ARG A 265 -11.79 0.06 35.65
CA ARG A 265 -13.07 0.00 36.36
C ARG A 265 -13.48 -1.47 36.49
N ARG A 266 -13.55 -1.95 37.73
CA ARG A 266 -14.45 -3.00 38.18
C ARG A 266 -15.34 -2.35 39.23
#